data_AF-A0A200IMC6-F1
#
_entry.id   AF-A0A200IMC6-F1
#
_cell.length_a   1.000
_cell.length_b   1.000
_cell.length_c   1.000
_cell.angle_alpha   90.00
_cell.angle_beta   90.00
_cell.angle_gamma   90.00
#
_symmetry.space_group_name_H-M   'P 1'
#
loop_
_entity.id
_entity.type
_entity.pdbx_description
1 polymer ?
#
loop_
_entity_poly.entity_id
_entity_poly.type
_entity_poly.pdbx_seq_one_letter_code
_entity_poly.pdbx_strand_id
1 'polypeptide(L)' 'MANKAISLTHTKWLCKYRIVFTPKYRRKIIYTQYRASLQDIIK' A
#
# COMPACT_ATOMS: atom_id res chain seq x y z
N MET A 1 9.37 10.97 11.74
CA MET A 1 10.43 10.01 12.06
C MET A 1 11.09 9.55 10.77
N ALA A 2 12.34 9.92 10.52
CA ALA A 2 13.04 9.59 9.28
C ALA A 2 13.40 8.10 9.22
N ASN A 3 12.49 7.33 8.64
CA ASN A 3 12.68 6.26 7.65
C ASN A 3 13.95 5.40 7.76
N LYS A 4 13.84 4.26 8.46
CA LYS A 4 14.80 3.16 8.36
C LYS A 4 14.99 2.78 6.88
N ALA A 5 16.19 3.02 6.33
CA ALA A 5 16.56 2.58 4.99
C ALA A 5 16.84 1.07 5.01
N ILE A 6 16.38 0.36 3.98
CA ILE A 6 16.69 -1.06 3.80
C ILE A 6 18.08 -1.13 3.15
N SER A 7 18.92 -2.06 3.61
CA SER A 7 20.30 -2.20 3.14
C SER A 7 20.65 -3.64 2.82
N LEU A 8 21.26 -3.83 1.65
CA LEU A 8 22.02 -5.01 1.26
C LEU A 8 23.52 -4.68 1.24
N THR A 9 24.37 -5.68 1.01
CA THR A 9 25.83 -5.61 1.18
C THR A 9 26.49 -4.44 0.44
N HIS A 10 25.93 -3.99 -0.68
CA HIS A 10 26.49 -2.89 -1.49
C HIS A 10 25.49 -1.78 -1.83
N THR A 11 24.29 -1.81 -1.25
CA THR A 11 23.20 -0.93 -1.69
C THR A 11 22.27 -0.60 -0.55
N LYS A 12 21.92 0.68 -0.43
CA LYS A 12 20.95 1.19 0.54
C LYS A 12 19.87 1.93 -0.22
N TRP A 13 18.61 1.65 0.09
CA TRP A 13 17.48 2.30 -0.56
C TRP A 13 16.37 2.64 0.40
N LEU A 14 15.57 3.60 -0.05
CA LEU A 14 14.37 4.07 0.61
C LEU A 14 13.26 4.06 -0.43
N CYS A 15 12.64 2.89 -0.60
CA CYS A 15 11.60 2.65 -1.59
C CYS A 15 10.23 3.03 -1.01
N LYS A 16 9.97 4.35 -0.91
CA LYS A 16 8.70 4.87 -0.44
C LYS A 16 7.81 5.27 -1.60
N TYR A 17 6.64 4.66 -1.67
CA TYR A 17 5.69 4.93 -2.74
C TYR A 17 4.31 5.29 -2.17
N ARG A 18 3.64 6.22 -2.85
CA ARG A 18 2.24 6.54 -2.63
C ARG A 18 1.42 5.82 -3.69
N ILE A 19 0.88 4.66 -3.35
CA ILE A 19 0.07 3.85 -4.25
C ILE A 19 -1.40 4.18 -4.00
N VAL A 20 -2.14 4.54 -5.06
CA VAL A 20 -3.56 4.90 -4.99
C VAL A 20 -4.33 4.09 -6.03
N PHE A 21 -5.42 3.47 -5.60
CA PHE A 21 -6.31 2.68 -6.45
C PHE A 21 -7.67 3.36 -6.51
N THR A 22 -8.29 3.38 -7.67
CA THR A 22 -9.67 3.86 -7.82
C THR A 22 -10.57 2.74 -8.37
N PRO A 23 -11.75 2.51 -7.78
CA PRO A 23 -12.68 1.51 -8.28
C PRO A 23 -13.27 1.95 -9.62
N LYS A 24 -13.58 0.99 -10.49
CA LYS A 24 -14.30 1.27 -11.74
C LYS A 24 -15.59 2.03 -11.42
N TYR A 25 -15.83 3.13 -12.13
CA TYR A 25 -16.94 4.07 -11.90
C TYR A 25 -16.97 4.75 -10.52
N ARG A 26 -15.84 4.80 -9.80
CA ARG A 26 -15.73 5.40 -8.45
C ARG A 26 -16.75 4.86 -7.44
N ARG A 27 -17.12 3.58 -7.60
CA ARG A 27 -18.08 2.91 -6.71
C ARG A 27 -17.55 2.87 -5.27
N LYS A 28 -18.39 3.24 -4.30
CA LYS A 28 -18.02 3.25 -2.87
C LYS A 28 -18.02 1.87 -2.19
N ILE A 29 -18.13 0.78 -2.97
CA ILE A 29 -18.23 -0.61 -2.47
C ILE A 29 -16.97 -1.06 -1.71
N ILE A 30 -15.81 -0.49 -2.05
CA ILE A 30 -14.54 -0.72 -1.35
C ILE A 30 -14.64 -0.39 0.14
N TYR A 31 -15.44 0.61 0.53
CA TYR A 31 -15.50 1.08 1.91
C TYR A 31 -16.41 0.26 2.81
N THR A 32 -17.37 -0.48 2.23
CA THR A 32 -18.39 -1.22 2.97
C THR A 32 -18.11 -2.72 2.94
N GLN A 33 -18.30 -3.35 1.80
CA GLN A 33 -18.29 -4.81 1.67
C GLN A 33 -16.86 -5.38 1.57
N TYR A 34 -16.00 -4.75 0.78
CA TYR A 34 -14.67 -5.29 0.51
C TYR A 34 -13.59 -4.80 1.47
N ARG A 35 -13.94 -3.94 2.43
CA ARG A 35 -12.95 -3.33 3.34
C ARG A 35 -12.17 -4.37 4.13
N ALA A 36 -12.85 -5.38 4.67
CA ALA A 36 -12.21 -6.46 5.43
C ALA A 36 -11.34 -7.34 4.52
N SER A 37 -11.91 -7.82 3.41
CA SER A 37 -11.17 -8.69 2.47
C SER A 37 -9.94 -8.00 1.85
N LEU A 38 -10.04 -6.71 1.52
CA LEU A 38 -8.91 -5.94 1.00
C LEU A 38 -7.81 -5.75 2.05
N GLN A 39 -8.19 -5.61 3.32
CA GLN A 39 -7.22 -5.52 4.41
C GLN A 39 -6.48 -6.85 4.61
N ASP A 40 -7.16 -7.98 4.48
CA ASP A 40 -6.53 -9.30 4.60
C ASP A 40 -5.58 -9.62 3.43
N ILE A 41 -5.91 -9.18 2.21
CA ILE A 41 -5.09 -9.42 1.01
C ILE A 41 -3.81 -8.56 0.99
N ILE A 42 -3.87 -7.32 1.47
CA ILE A 42 -2.75 -6.36 1.41
C ILE A 42 -1.80 -6.50 2.62
N LYS A 43 -2.14 -7.37 3.57
CA LYS A 43 -1.41 -7.55 4.82
C LYS A 43 0.04 -8.01 4.60
#